data_AF-A0A7V7VX16-F1
#
_entry.id   AF-A0A7V7VX16-F1
#
_cell.length_a   1.000
_cell.length_b   1.000
_cell.length_c   1.000
_cell.angle_alpha   90.00
_cell.angle_beta   90.00
_cell.angle_gamma   90.00
#
_symmetry.space_group_name_H-M   'P 1'
#
loop_
_entity.id
_entity.type
_entity.pdbx_description
1 polymer ?
#
loop_
_entity_poly.entity_id
_entity_poly.type
_entity_poly.pdbx_seq_one_letter_code
_entity_poly.pdbx_strand_id
1 'polypeptide(L)'
;MGKRSNTIRWLAIFSVISCILNFPAGLHAQQATDAEVSAMTEETLHHPAPATDTFGQTQFVLSGDPIVPPRDYVQGAEIPNPDEYDPIESGTIFDIVYLGVIDGRMRFEIRGYTAADLQNPDTGQTVDFPVEQQSIEIRNIRIEVEAAESGSLTYKASRFSEASGD
;
A
#
# COMPACT_ATOMS: atom_id res chain seq x y z
N MET A 1 40.45 -33.69 39.18
CA MET A 1 41.53 -32.71 38.91
C MET A 1 42.23 -33.14 37.62
N GLY A 2 41.98 -32.45 36.52
CA GLY A 2 42.55 -32.80 35.21
C GLY A 2 42.36 -31.65 34.24
N LYS A 3 43.24 -30.65 34.33
CA LYS A 3 43.39 -29.59 33.33
C LYS A 3 43.85 -30.23 32.02
N ARG A 4 43.23 -29.87 30.90
CA ARG A 4 43.98 -29.51 29.69
C ARG A 4 43.15 -28.70 28.71
N SER A 5 43.77 -27.59 28.34
CA SER A 5 43.25 -26.44 27.62
C SER A 5 43.44 -26.61 26.11
N ASN A 6 42.49 -26.02 25.38
CA ASN A 6 42.48 -25.51 24.01
C ASN A 6 43.76 -25.59 23.16
N THR A 7 43.57 -25.95 21.88
CA THR A 7 44.10 -25.21 20.72
C THR A 7 43.49 -25.77 19.43
N ILE A 8 42.37 -25.19 18.98
CA ILE A 8 41.85 -25.41 17.63
C ILE A 8 42.57 -24.42 16.72
N ARG A 9 43.45 -24.95 15.88
CA ARG A 9 44.27 -24.22 14.91
C ARG A 9 43.41 -23.99 13.66
N TRP A 10 42.69 -22.87 13.61
CA TRP A 10 41.90 -22.50 12.43
C TRP A 10 42.84 -21.87 11.38
N LEU A 11 43.00 -22.55 10.26
CA LEU A 11 43.81 -22.09 9.14
C LEU A 11 42.96 -21.14 8.29
N ALA A 12 43.28 -19.85 8.30
CA ALA A 12 42.71 -18.86 7.41
C ALA A 12 43.27 -19.07 5.98
N ILE A 13 42.39 -19.22 4.99
CA ILE A 13 42.75 -19.14 3.57
C ILE A 13 42.08 -17.88 3.02
N PHE A 14 42.85 -16.80 2.95
CA PHE A 14 42.51 -15.61 2.17
C PHE A 14 42.74 -15.94 0.68
N SER A 15 41.65 -16.09 -0.08
CA SER A 15 41.74 -16.15 -1.54
C SER A 15 41.70 -14.73 -2.09
N VAL A 16 42.87 -14.19 -2.42
CA VAL A 16 43.02 -12.92 -3.14
C VAL A 16 43.15 -13.25 -4.61
N ILE A 17 42.07 -13.12 -5.37
CA ILE A 17 42.12 -13.16 -6.83
C ILE A 17 42.42 -11.73 -7.31
N SER A 18 43.70 -11.45 -7.56
CA SER A 18 44.11 -10.30 -8.37
C SER A 18 43.91 -10.63 -9.84
N CYS A 19 42.85 -10.10 -10.45
CA CYS A 19 42.73 -10.05 -11.90
C CYS A 19 43.50 -8.83 -12.42
N ILE A 20 44.73 -9.04 -12.87
CA ILE A 20 45.50 -8.05 -13.64
C ILE A 20 44.95 -8.07 -15.07
N LEU A 21 44.15 -7.08 -15.43
CA LEU A 21 43.74 -6.88 -16.82
C LEU A 21 44.82 -6.08 -17.56
N ASN A 22 45.45 -6.74 -18.53
CA ASN A 22 46.32 -6.12 -19.53
C ASN A 22 45.50 -5.22 -20.46
N PHE A 23 45.89 -3.95 -20.61
CA PHE A 23 45.37 -3.07 -21.66
C PHE A 23 46.28 -3.12 -22.89
N PRO A 24 45.77 -3.44 -24.09
CA PRO A 24 46.39 -2.97 -25.32
C PRO A 24 45.90 -1.55 -25.62
N ALA A 25 46.83 -0.61 -25.74
CA ALA A 25 46.57 0.71 -26.27
C ALA A 25 46.20 0.60 -27.75
N GLY A 26 45.00 1.07 -28.11
CA GLY A 26 44.57 1.19 -29.50
C GLY A 26 43.13 0.77 -29.72
N LEU A 27 42.18 1.62 -29.30
CA LEU A 27 40.83 1.56 -29.84
C LEU A 27 40.27 2.97 -29.97
N HIS A 28 39.89 3.27 -31.21
CA HIS A 28 39.12 4.43 -31.63
C HIS A 28 37.96 4.70 -30.67
N ALA A 29 37.75 5.98 -30.38
CA ALA A 29 36.58 6.49 -29.69
C ALA A 29 35.29 5.95 -30.35
N GLN A 30 34.60 5.07 -29.63
CA GLN A 30 33.19 4.81 -29.84
C GLN A 30 32.45 5.47 -28.69
N GLN A 31 31.85 6.61 -29.04
CA GLN A 31 30.94 7.40 -28.23
C GLN A 31 29.90 6.47 -27.59
N ALA A 32 29.73 6.58 -26.27
CA ALA A 32 28.69 5.88 -25.53
C ALA A 32 27.32 6.28 -26.10
N THR A 33 26.78 5.43 -26.95
CA THR A 33 25.36 5.45 -27.33
C THR A 33 24.56 5.01 -26.13
N ASP A 34 23.84 5.99 -25.57
CA ASP A 34 22.48 5.84 -25.08
C ASP A 34 22.29 4.73 -24.03
N ALA A 35 22.70 5.04 -22.80
CA ALA A 35 21.96 4.49 -21.66
C ALA A 35 20.61 5.20 -21.66
N GLU A 36 19.65 4.65 -22.40
CA GLU A 36 18.24 4.93 -22.13
C GLU A 36 18.02 4.46 -20.69
N VAL A 37 18.06 5.41 -19.77
CA VAL A 37 17.35 5.26 -18.51
C VAL A 37 15.91 5.21 -18.95
N SER A 38 15.43 4.00 -19.21
CA SER A 38 14.01 3.71 -19.26
C SER A 38 13.50 4.10 -17.89
N ALA A 39 13.08 5.37 -17.77
CA ALA A 39 12.20 5.81 -16.71
C ALA A 39 10.99 4.90 -16.88
N MET A 40 11.01 3.80 -16.14
CA MET A 40 9.85 2.98 -15.90
C MET A 40 8.91 3.93 -15.18
N THR A 41 8.11 4.66 -15.97
CA THR A 41 6.87 5.24 -15.49
C THR A 41 6.15 4.05 -14.90
N GLU A 42 6.17 3.93 -13.57
CA GLU A 42 5.14 3.19 -12.87
C GLU A 42 3.85 3.86 -13.30
N GLU A 43 3.24 3.35 -14.38
CA GLU A 43 1.80 3.41 -14.50
C GLU A 43 1.31 2.73 -13.24
N THR A 44 0.92 3.53 -12.25
CA THR A 44 0.21 3.05 -11.08
C THR A 44 -1.04 2.36 -11.63
N LEU A 45 -0.95 1.05 -11.81
CA LEU A 45 -2.09 0.19 -12.11
C LEU A 45 -2.99 0.30 -10.89
N HIS A 46 -3.90 1.27 -10.92
CA HIS A 46 -4.91 1.42 -9.90
C HIS A 46 -5.85 0.22 -10.01
N HIS A 47 -5.67 -0.77 -9.14
CA HIS A 47 -6.65 -1.83 -9.04
C HIS A 47 -7.98 -1.21 -8.56
N PRO A 48 -9.09 -1.47 -9.27
CA PRO A 48 -10.37 -0.90 -8.87
C PRO A 48 -10.81 -1.50 -7.53
N ALA A 49 -11.45 -0.67 -6.71
CA ALA A 49 -11.99 -1.14 -5.44
C ALA A 49 -13.11 -2.16 -5.67
N PRO A 50 -13.30 -3.12 -4.74
CA PRO A 50 -14.50 -3.95 -4.74
C PRO A 50 -15.77 -3.09 -4.71
N ALA A 51 -16.76 -3.42 -5.53
CA ALA A 51 -17.98 -2.64 -5.64
C ALA A 51 -18.83 -2.69 -4.35
N THR A 52 -19.67 -1.67 -4.12
CA THR A 52 -20.46 -1.55 -2.88
C THR A 52 -21.55 -2.60 -2.71
N ASP A 53 -21.95 -3.29 -3.78
CA ASP A 53 -22.86 -4.45 -3.74
C ASP A 53 -22.24 -5.68 -3.05
N THR A 54 -20.92 -5.68 -2.88
CA THR A 54 -20.17 -6.72 -2.17
C THR A 54 -20.06 -6.46 -0.67
N PHE A 55 -20.64 -5.38 -0.15
CA PHE A 55 -20.64 -5.10 1.29
C PHE A 55 -21.26 -6.26 2.08
N GLY A 56 -20.65 -6.60 3.21
CA GLY A 56 -20.98 -7.76 4.03
C GLY A 56 -20.44 -9.11 3.51
N GLN A 57 -19.80 -9.15 2.35
CA GLN A 57 -19.14 -10.34 1.80
C GLN A 57 -17.65 -10.31 2.12
N THR A 58 -17.05 -11.50 2.24
CA THR A 58 -15.59 -11.64 2.40
C THR A 58 -14.90 -11.21 1.11
N GLN A 59 -13.92 -10.32 1.26
CA GLN A 59 -13.10 -9.76 0.20
C GLN A 59 -11.63 -9.94 0.50
N PHE A 60 -10.81 -9.91 -0.56
CA PHE A 60 -9.37 -10.00 -0.50
C PHE A 60 -8.76 -8.87 -1.34
N VAL A 61 -7.78 -8.17 -0.77
CA VAL A 61 -7.01 -7.13 -1.47
C VAL A 61 -5.51 -7.26 -1.15
N LEU A 62 -4.68 -6.71 -2.03
CA LEU A 62 -3.25 -6.54 -1.78
C LEU A 62 -2.97 -5.17 -1.17
N SER A 63 -1.79 -5.00 -0.57
CA SER A 63 -1.30 -3.69 -0.17
C SER A 63 -1.20 -2.75 -1.37
N GLY A 64 -1.72 -1.53 -1.21
CA GLY A 64 -1.87 -0.53 -2.27
C GLY A 64 -3.26 -0.50 -2.90
N ASP A 65 -4.10 -1.51 -2.65
CA ASP A 65 -5.42 -1.60 -3.26
C ASP A 65 -6.49 -0.92 -2.39
N PRO A 66 -7.46 -0.23 -3.02
CA PRO A 66 -8.62 0.30 -2.33
C PRO A 66 -9.55 -0.84 -1.87
N ILE A 67 -10.02 -0.75 -0.63
CA ILE A 67 -10.96 -1.71 -0.02
C ILE A 67 -12.42 -1.32 -0.20
N VAL A 68 -12.69 -0.05 -0.51
CA VAL A 68 -14.00 0.50 -0.82
C VAL A 68 -13.85 1.56 -1.92
N PRO A 69 -14.84 1.81 -2.80
CA PRO A 69 -14.73 2.80 -3.86
C PRO A 69 -14.97 4.24 -3.34
N PRO A 70 -14.62 5.28 -4.11
CA PRO A 70 -14.89 6.66 -3.71
C PRO A 70 -16.40 6.94 -3.68
N ARG A 71 -16.96 7.18 -2.49
CA ARG A 71 -18.39 7.48 -2.29
C ARG A 71 -18.58 8.48 -1.16
N ASP A 72 -19.72 9.15 -1.18
CA ASP A 72 -20.28 9.78 0.02
C ASP A 72 -21.09 8.72 0.76
N TYR A 73 -20.43 8.07 1.72
CA TYR A 73 -21.04 6.99 2.48
C TYR A 73 -22.11 7.46 3.47
N VAL A 74 -22.21 8.78 3.72
CA VAL A 74 -23.26 9.37 4.57
C VAL A 74 -24.57 9.38 3.79
N GLN A 75 -24.52 9.76 2.51
CA GLN A 75 -25.69 9.77 1.65
C GLN A 75 -26.07 8.37 1.14
N GLY A 76 -25.11 7.47 0.93
CA GLY A 76 -25.43 6.24 0.25
C GLY A 76 -24.26 5.35 -0.12
N ALA A 77 -24.52 4.47 -1.08
CA ALA A 77 -23.49 3.65 -1.74
C ALA A 77 -23.43 3.93 -3.26
N GLU A 78 -24.32 4.81 -3.73
CA GLU A 78 -24.45 5.31 -5.08
C GLU A 78 -23.27 6.21 -5.45
N ILE A 79 -22.91 6.23 -6.74
CA ILE A 79 -21.89 7.15 -7.25
C ILE A 79 -22.37 8.59 -7.01
N PRO A 80 -21.57 9.45 -6.35
CA PRO A 80 -21.95 10.84 -6.09
C PRO A 80 -22.27 11.60 -7.38
N ASN A 81 -23.37 12.35 -7.38
CA ASN A 81 -23.74 13.24 -8.47
C ASN A 81 -23.00 14.57 -8.33
N PRO A 82 -22.14 14.98 -9.28
CA PRO A 82 -21.35 16.22 -9.15
C PRO A 82 -22.16 17.49 -8.92
N ASP A 83 -23.41 17.55 -9.40
CA ASP A 83 -24.29 18.71 -9.24
C ASP A 83 -24.77 18.93 -7.80
N GLU A 84 -24.56 17.95 -6.91
CA GLU A 84 -24.98 17.99 -5.49
C GLU A 84 -23.88 18.46 -4.53
N TYR A 85 -22.68 18.74 -5.05
CA TYR A 85 -21.50 19.10 -4.25
C TYR A 85 -20.90 20.44 -4.69
N ASP A 86 -20.18 21.11 -3.79
CA ASP A 86 -19.31 22.21 -4.19
C ASP A 86 -18.15 21.62 -5.05
N PRO A 87 -17.86 22.17 -6.25
CA PRO A 87 -16.81 21.66 -7.12
C PRO A 87 -15.41 21.59 -6.51
N ILE A 88 -15.13 22.38 -5.46
CA ILE A 88 -13.83 22.39 -4.75
C ILE A 88 -13.88 21.65 -3.41
N GLU A 89 -15.03 21.12 -2.99
CA GLU A 89 -15.13 20.33 -1.78
C GLU A 89 -14.48 18.96 -1.97
N SER A 90 -13.61 18.61 -1.04
CA SER A 90 -12.86 17.36 -1.02
C SER A 90 -12.90 16.75 0.37
N GLY A 91 -12.94 15.42 0.43
CA GLY A 91 -12.92 14.67 1.67
C GLY A 91 -14.29 14.21 2.17
N THR A 92 -15.40 14.76 1.67
CA THR A 92 -16.75 14.18 1.90
C THR A 92 -16.91 12.87 1.12
N ILE A 93 -16.49 12.87 -0.15
CA ILE A 93 -16.34 11.67 -0.96
C ILE A 93 -14.97 11.08 -0.68
N PHE A 94 -14.92 9.80 -0.34
CA PHE A 94 -13.65 9.15 -0.01
C PHE A 94 -13.63 7.67 -0.36
N ASP A 95 -12.42 7.15 -0.52
CA ASP A 95 -12.14 5.73 -0.44
C ASP A 95 -11.18 5.42 0.71
N ILE A 96 -10.91 4.13 0.90
CA ILE A 96 -9.93 3.64 1.85
C ILE A 96 -9.02 2.66 1.12
N VAL A 97 -7.71 2.82 1.28
CA VAL A 97 -6.67 1.92 0.75
C VAL A 97 -6.02 1.17 1.90
N TYR A 98 -5.80 -0.13 1.71
CA TYR A 98 -4.97 -0.90 2.64
C TYR A 98 -3.50 -0.77 2.24
N LEU A 99 -2.64 -0.28 3.15
CA LEU A 99 -1.21 -0.06 2.89
C LEU A 99 -0.33 -1.20 3.39
N GLY A 100 -0.89 -2.24 4.01
CA GLY A 100 -0.14 -3.37 4.58
C GLY A 100 0.05 -3.30 6.09
N VAL A 101 0.81 -4.26 6.61
CA VAL A 101 1.26 -4.27 8.01
C VAL A 101 2.64 -3.61 8.09
N ILE A 102 2.71 -2.42 8.67
CA ILE A 102 3.93 -1.62 8.81
C ILE A 102 4.19 -1.41 10.30
N ASP A 103 5.41 -1.71 10.75
CA ASP A 103 5.81 -1.63 12.16
C ASP A 103 4.86 -2.39 13.12
N GLY A 104 4.33 -3.53 12.66
CA GLY A 104 3.39 -4.36 13.42
C GLY A 104 1.97 -3.78 13.53
N ARG A 105 1.61 -2.77 12.71
CA ARG A 105 0.30 -2.14 12.68
C ARG A 105 -0.29 -2.24 11.28
N MET A 106 -1.59 -2.52 11.19
CA MET A 106 -2.30 -2.38 9.92
C MET A 106 -2.41 -0.90 9.59
N ARG A 107 -1.96 -0.52 8.40
CA ARG A 107 -1.98 0.85 7.92
C ARG A 107 -3.01 1.01 6.80
N PHE A 108 -3.77 2.08 6.86
CA PHE A 108 -4.72 2.46 5.81
C PHE A 108 -4.50 3.91 5.40
N GLU A 109 -4.86 4.24 4.17
CA GLU A 109 -4.96 5.61 3.69
C GLU A 109 -6.41 5.94 3.36
N ILE A 110 -6.90 7.05 3.88
CA ILE A 110 -8.20 7.62 3.55
C ILE A 110 -7.94 8.67 2.48
N ARG A 111 -8.45 8.46 1.26
CA ARG A 111 -8.24 9.40 0.16
C ARG A 111 -9.53 10.14 -0.13
N GLY A 112 -9.46 11.47 -0.11
CA GLY A 112 -10.59 12.35 -0.37
C GLY A 112 -10.62 12.78 -1.82
N TYR A 113 -11.82 12.85 -2.40
CA TYR A 113 -12.06 13.20 -3.79
C TYR A 113 -13.01 14.38 -3.88
N THR A 114 -12.90 15.12 -4.99
CA THR A 114 -13.94 16.05 -5.40
C THR A 114 -15.00 15.29 -6.20
N ALA A 115 -16.24 15.77 -6.21
CA ALA A 115 -17.27 15.12 -7.02
C ALA A 115 -16.99 15.21 -8.54
N ALA A 116 -16.19 16.19 -8.96
CA ALA A 116 -15.78 16.35 -10.35
C ALA A 116 -14.68 15.36 -10.80
N ASP A 117 -13.90 14.80 -9.87
CA ASP A 117 -12.82 13.86 -10.15
C ASP A 117 -12.76 12.75 -9.08
N LEU A 118 -13.37 11.61 -9.40
CA LEU A 118 -13.34 10.41 -8.55
C LEU A 118 -12.14 9.50 -8.84
N GLN A 119 -11.28 9.85 -9.80
CA GLN A 119 -10.15 9.02 -10.22
C GLN A 119 -8.85 9.49 -9.57
N ASN A 120 -8.72 10.79 -9.32
CA ASN A 120 -7.53 11.36 -8.69
C ASN A 120 -7.90 11.91 -7.30
N PRO A 121 -7.30 11.37 -6.23
CA PRO A 121 -7.54 11.88 -4.89
C PRO A 121 -6.92 13.28 -4.74
N ASP A 122 -7.66 14.18 -4.12
CA ASP A 122 -7.25 15.55 -3.83
C ASP A 122 -6.62 15.65 -2.42
N THR A 123 -7.00 14.77 -1.50
CA THR A 123 -6.42 14.67 -0.15
C THR A 123 -6.11 13.23 0.24
N GLY A 124 -5.18 13.03 1.19
CA GLY A 124 -4.79 11.73 1.71
C GLY A 124 -4.42 11.80 3.20
N GLN A 125 -4.92 10.85 3.99
CA GLN A 125 -4.61 10.73 5.42
C GLN A 125 -4.34 9.28 5.80
N THR A 126 -3.18 9.02 6.41
CA THR A 126 -2.84 7.70 6.94
C THR A 126 -3.38 7.50 8.36
N VAL A 127 -3.89 6.29 8.63
CA VAL A 127 -4.31 5.83 9.96
C VAL A 127 -3.75 4.43 10.24
N ASP A 128 -3.47 4.15 11.51
CA ASP A 128 -2.83 2.91 11.96
C ASP A 128 -3.64 2.22 13.06
N PHE A 129 -3.82 0.90 12.91
CA PHE A 129 -4.53 0.04 13.87
C PHE A 129 -3.63 -1.13 14.33
N PRO A 130 -3.78 -1.62 15.57
CA PRO A 130 -3.15 -2.86 15.99
C PRO A 130 -3.51 -4.03 15.06
N VAL A 131 -2.55 -4.89 14.72
CA VAL A 131 -2.79 -6.03 13.80
C VAL A 131 -3.84 -7.03 14.32
N GLU A 132 -4.01 -7.11 15.64
CA GLU A 132 -5.00 -7.99 16.29
C GLU A 132 -6.42 -7.40 16.31
N GLN A 133 -6.61 -6.17 15.81
CA GLN A 133 -7.91 -5.50 15.84
C GLN A 133 -8.82 -6.07 14.75
N GLN A 134 -9.80 -6.87 15.16
CA GLN A 134 -10.74 -7.54 14.25
C GLN A 134 -11.86 -6.65 13.70
N SER A 135 -12.13 -5.51 14.33
CA SER A 135 -13.14 -4.55 13.88
C SER A 135 -12.54 -3.15 13.89
N ILE A 136 -12.39 -2.59 12.70
CA ILE A 136 -11.85 -1.25 12.48
C ILE A 136 -12.98 -0.36 12.00
N GLU A 137 -13.07 0.85 12.54
CA GLU A 137 -14.00 1.86 12.08
C GLU A 137 -13.20 3.03 11.52
N ILE A 138 -13.44 3.34 10.26
CA ILE A 138 -12.87 4.49 9.57
C ILE A 138 -14.03 5.28 9.00
N ARG A 139 -14.27 6.45 9.61
CA ARG A 139 -15.46 7.26 9.32
C ARG A 139 -16.73 6.41 9.51
N ASN A 140 -17.56 6.28 8.50
CA ASN A 140 -18.81 5.52 8.46
C ASN A 140 -18.67 4.13 7.80
N ILE A 141 -17.44 3.62 7.67
CA ILE A 141 -17.15 2.27 7.19
C ILE A 141 -16.59 1.43 8.34
N ARG A 142 -17.24 0.29 8.59
CA ARG A 142 -16.70 -0.77 9.44
C ARG A 142 -16.03 -1.82 8.58
N ILE A 143 -14.81 -2.17 8.95
CA ILE A 143 -13.98 -3.20 8.34
C ILE A 143 -13.83 -4.31 9.38
N GLU A 144 -14.46 -5.45 9.11
CA GLU A 144 -14.25 -6.67 9.87
C GLU A 144 -13.04 -7.40 9.28
N VAL A 145 -11.94 -7.45 10.03
CA VAL A 145 -10.69 -8.08 9.60
C VAL A 145 -10.76 -9.57 9.90
N GLU A 146 -10.70 -10.38 8.85
CA GLU A 146 -10.67 -11.85 8.95
C GLU A 146 -9.23 -12.37 8.97
N ALA A 147 -8.33 -11.74 8.20
CA ALA A 147 -6.90 -11.98 8.23
C ALA A 147 -6.13 -10.76 7.73
N ALA A 148 -5.06 -10.37 8.42
CA ALA A 148 -4.14 -9.33 7.99
C ALA A 148 -2.73 -9.90 7.90
N GLU A 149 -2.18 -9.96 6.70
CA GLU A 149 -0.82 -10.40 6.41
C GLU A 149 0.03 -9.21 5.96
N SER A 150 1.36 -9.37 5.91
CA SER A 150 2.28 -8.28 5.59
C SER A 150 1.95 -7.53 4.30
N GLY A 151 1.34 -8.20 3.30
CA GLY A 151 1.01 -7.63 1.99
C GLY A 151 -0.44 -7.78 1.55
N SER A 152 -1.34 -8.28 2.41
CA SER A 152 -2.73 -8.53 2.02
C SER A 152 -3.70 -8.44 3.18
N LEU A 153 -4.97 -8.22 2.85
CA LEU A 153 -6.06 -8.13 3.79
C LEU A 153 -7.25 -8.97 3.30
N THR A 154 -7.74 -9.85 4.16
CA THR A 154 -9.04 -10.51 4.01
C THR A 154 -10.02 -9.87 4.99
N TYR A 155 -11.13 -9.36 4.49
CA TYR A 155 -12.04 -8.52 5.29
C TYR A 155 -13.49 -8.57 4.80
N LYS A 156 -14.40 -8.03 5.61
CA LYS A 156 -15.73 -7.59 5.18
C LYS A 156 -15.86 -6.10 5.42
N ALA A 157 -16.39 -5.37 4.44
CA ALA A 157 -16.75 -3.96 4.62
C ALA A 157 -18.26 -3.81 4.78
N SER A 158 -18.67 -2.89 5.65
CA SER A 158 -20.06 -2.47 5.78
C SER A 158 -20.14 -0.99 6.12
N ARG A 159 -21.26 -0.36 5.76
CA ARG A 159 -21.59 0.99 6.26
C ARG A 159 -22.22 0.86 7.62
N PHE A 160 -21.95 1.82 8.49
CA PHE A 160 -22.74 2.04 9.68
C PHE A 160 -23.13 3.51 9.76
N SER A 161 -24.37 3.77 10.15
CA SER A 161 -24.76 5.09 10.60
C SER A 161 -24.29 5.23 12.05
N GLU A 162 -23.56 6.30 12.38
CA GLU A 162 -23.55 6.73 13.77
C GLU A 162 -25.01 6.96 14.15
N ALA A 163 -25.55 6.15 15.07
CA ALA A 163 -26.85 6.46 15.63
C ALA A 163 -26.68 7.85 16.25
N SER A 164 -27.32 8.85 15.65
CA SER A 164 -27.56 10.12 16.30
C SER A 164 -28.26 9.78 17.61
N GLY A 165 -27.50 9.78 18.71
CA GLY A 165 -28.03 9.56 20.04
C GLY A 165 -29.01 10.68 20.32
N ASP A 166 -30.30 10.34 20.34
CA ASP A 166 -31.34 11.11 21.03
C ASP A 166 -31.14 11.03 22.55
#